data_AF-A0A0Q4BFJ9-F1
#
_entry.id   AF-A0A0Q4BFJ9-F1
#
_cell.length_a   1.000
_cell.length_b   1.000
_cell.length_c   1.000
_cell.angle_alpha   90.00
_cell.angle_beta   90.00
_cell.angle_gamma   90.00
#
_symmetry.space_group_name_H-M   'P 1'
#
loop_
_entity.id
_entity.type
_entity.pdbx_description
1 polymer ?
#
loop_
_entity_poly.entity_id
_entity_poly.type
_entity_poly.pdbx_seq_one_letter_code
_entity_poly.pdbx_strand_id
1 'polypeptide(L)'
;MYAESGGIYQPLRPSGGEKSSNSAQRLYLSAVLAGFLIGAGAVVANTAGHMLTNAGLSRVLCGLLFPFGLIMVIVTGAELFTGNCLITISLLEKRASLAGMVRNLVIVYIGNLLGALVLAAAIVYCGQLDLSGGALAVHTIRTAAAKCAIPFGKALVMGILCNVLVCAGVMCSLCGKSLAGKAIRG
;
A
#
# COMPACT_ATOMS: atom_id res chain seq x y z
N MET A 1 20.12 6.12 -30.65
CA MET A 1 19.01 6.76 -29.89
C MET A 1 18.10 5.72 -29.22
N TYR A 2 18.68 4.73 -28.51
CA TYR A 2 17.97 3.65 -27.77
C TYR A 2 18.74 3.24 -26.49
N ALA A 3 19.49 4.15 -25.87
CA ALA A 3 20.37 3.83 -24.74
C ALA A 3 19.92 4.44 -23.39
N GLU A 4 18.93 5.34 -23.37
CA GLU A 4 18.53 6.05 -22.13
C GLU A 4 17.25 5.53 -21.47
N SER A 5 16.47 4.67 -22.13
CA SER A 5 15.23 4.11 -21.56
C SER A 5 15.47 3.03 -20.51
N GLY A 6 16.69 2.49 -20.39
CA GLY A 6 17.00 1.33 -19.56
C GLY A 6 17.05 1.57 -18.04
N GLY A 7 17.16 2.82 -17.58
CA GLY A 7 17.36 3.13 -16.16
C GLY A 7 16.08 3.09 -15.30
N ILE A 8 14.92 3.39 -15.87
CA ILE A 8 13.66 3.53 -15.12
C ILE A 8 12.96 2.17 -14.94
N TYR A 9 13.12 1.23 -15.87
CA TYR A 9 12.43 -0.07 -15.86
C TYR A 9 13.23 -1.20 -15.17
N GLN A 10 14.51 -0.98 -14.90
CA GLN A 10 15.36 -1.97 -14.20
C GLN A 10 14.94 -2.26 -12.74
N PRO A 11 14.48 -1.29 -11.93
CA PRO A 11 13.96 -1.55 -10.58
C PRO A 11 12.55 -2.16 -10.56
N LEU A 12 11.85 -2.22 -11.71
CA LEU A 12 10.55 -2.90 -11.88
C LEU A 12 10.70 -4.39 -12.18
N ARG A 13 11.93 -4.93 -12.19
CA ARG A 13 12.14 -6.36 -12.34
C ARG A 13 11.46 -7.08 -11.17
N PRO A 14 10.52 -8.01 -11.42
CA PRO A 14 10.07 -8.89 -10.36
C PRO A 14 11.31 -9.56 -9.79
N SER A 15 11.43 -9.59 -8.46
CA SER A 15 12.43 -10.38 -7.74
C SER A 15 12.14 -11.86 -8.05
N GLY A 16 12.58 -12.30 -9.23
CA GLY A 16 12.08 -13.49 -9.91
C GLY A 16 13.17 -14.45 -10.36
N GLY A 17 14.39 -14.28 -9.85
CA GLY A 17 15.46 -15.26 -9.96
C GLY A 17 15.55 -16.09 -8.68
N GLU A 18 15.41 -17.40 -8.83
CA GLU A 18 15.74 -18.45 -7.83
C GLU A 18 14.69 -18.74 -6.73
N LYS A 19 13.77 -19.66 -7.06
CA LYS A 19 12.78 -20.22 -6.14
C LYS A 19 13.35 -21.40 -5.34
N SER A 20 13.74 -21.12 -4.11
CA SER A 20 13.62 -22.08 -3.00
C SER A 20 12.19 -22.05 -2.45
N SER A 21 11.71 -23.17 -1.89
CA SER A 21 10.46 -23.32 -1.12
C SER A 21 10.17 -22.16 -0.14
N ASN A 22 11.21 -21.47 0.33
CA ASN A 22 11.16 -20.28 1.17
C ASN A 22 10.61 -18.99 0.51
N SER A 23 10.51 -18.92 -0.82
CA SER A 23 10.15 -17.68 -1.54
C SER A 23 8.68 -17.27 -1.37
N ALA A 24 7.75 -18.23 -1.40
CA ALA A 24 6.32 -17.93 -1.23
C ALA A 24 5.97 -17.56 0.22
N GLN A 25 6.60 -18.22 1.20
CA GLN A 25 6.44 -17.89 2.62
C GLN A 25 7.01 -16.50 2.93
N ARG A 26 8.18 -16.16 2.39
CA ARG A 26 8.75 -14.81 2.53
C ARG A 26 7.86 -13.74 1.91
N LEU A 27 7.35 -13.98 0.70
CA LEU A 27 6.38 -13.10 0.04
C LEU A 27 5.11 -12.92 0.88
N TYR A 28 4.61 -14.00 1.45
CA TYR A 28 3.42 -13.95 2.30
C TYR A 28 3.66 -13.16 3.58
N LEU A 29 4.76 -13.43 4.28
CA LEU A 29 5.11 -12.71 5.52
C LEU A 29 5.38 -11.22 5.26
N SER A 30 6.07 -10.88 4.17
CA SER A 30 6.27 -9.48 3.77
C SER A 30 4.94 -8.82 3.39
N ALA A 31 4.00 -9.55 2.79
CA ALA A 31 2.66 -9.05 2.53
C ALA A 31 1.84 -8.83 3.80
N VAL A 32 1.94 -9.72 4.79
CA VAL A 32 1.34 -9.51 6.12
C VAL A 32 1.89 -8.24 6.77
N LEU A 33 3.21 -8.05 6.73
CA LEU A 33 3.84 -6.84 7.24
C LEU A 33 3.35 -5.59 6.49
N ALA A 34 3.26 -5.62 5.16
CA ALA A 34 2.76 -4.49 4.38
C ALA A 34 1.32 -4.12 4.76
N GLY A 35 0.45 -5.12 4.95
CA GLY A 35 -0.93 -4.93 5.40
C GLY A 35 -1.00 -4.26 6.77
N PHE A 36 -0.18 -4.72 7.71
CA PHE A 36 -0.06 -4.13 9.04
C PHE A 36 0.40 -2.67 8.97
N LEU A 37 1.45 -2.35 8.19
CA LEU A 37 2.00 -1.00 8.08
C LEU A 37 1.04 0.00 7.41
N ILE A 38 0.34 -0.42 6.35
CA ILE A 38 -0.71 0.42 5.73
C ILE A 38 -1.88 0.62 6.69
N GLY A 39 -2.29 -0.44 7.39
CA GLY A 39 -3.29 -0.36 8.44
C GLY A 39 -2.89 0.64 9.53
N ALA A 40 -1.62 0.65 9.96
CA ALA A 40 -1.12 1.57 10.98
C ALA A 40 -1.23 3.03 10.52
N GLY A 41 -0.88 3.31 9.26
CA GLY A 41 -1.09 4.64 8.66
C GLY A 41 -2.58 5.05 8.66
N ALA A 42 -3.49 4.11 8.40
CA ALA A 42 -4.93 4.36 8.48
C ALA A 42 -5.40 4.63 9.92
N VAL A 43 -4.90 3.90 10.91
CA VAL A 43 -5.19 4.15 12.33
C VAL A 43 -4.72 5.55 12.73
N VAL A 44 -3.49 5.93 12.40
CA VAL A 44 -2.95 7.27 12.71
C VAL A 44 -3.80 8.37 12.07
N ALA A 45 -4.14 8.24 10.79
CA ALA A 45 -4.99 9.21 10.10
C ALA A 45 -6.39 9.30 10.76
N ASN A 46 -7.00 8.16 11.07
CA ASN A 46 -8.31 8.09 11.70
C ASN A 46 -8.32 8.71 13.11
N THR A 47 -7.30 8.40 13.93
CA THR A 47 -7.12 9.00 15.25
C THR A 47 -6.80 10.50 15.17
N ALA A 48 -6.07 10.97 14.16
CA ALA A 48 -5.86 12.40 13.98
C ALA A 48 -7.15 13.13 13.58
N GLY A 49 -7.97 12.51 12.72
CA GLY A 49 -9.17 13.11 12.14
C GLY A 49 -10.42 13.09 13.03
N HIS A 50 -10.49 12.24 14.06
CA HIS A 50 -11.75 11.90 14.73
C HIS A 50 -12.43 13.06 15.47
N MET A 51 -11.65 14.00 16.03
CA MET A 51 -12.17 15.14 16.80
C MET A 51 -12.30 16.42 15.96
N LEU A 52 -11.88 16.41 14.69
CA LEU A 52 -11.98 17.59 13.84
C LEU A 52 -13.41 17.78 13.35
N THR A 53 -13.99 18.93 13.71
CA THR A 53 -15.32 19.35 13.25
C THR A 53 -15.31 19.87 11.81
N ASN A 54 -14.19 20.46 11.37
CA ASN A 54 -14.02 20.91 9.99
C ASN A 54 -13.64 19.74 9.08
N ALA A 55 -14.58 19.34 8.21
CA ALA A 55 -14.42 18.22 7.30
C ALA A 55 -13.34 18.45 6.21
N GLY A 56 -13.03 19.70 5.86
CA GLY A 56 -11.95 20.02 4.93
C GLY A 56 -10.59 19.78 5.58
N LEU A 57 -10.39 20.36 6.76
CA LEU A 57 -9.15 20.21 7.53
C LEU A 57 -8.88 18.75 7.92
N SER A 58 -9.92 18.03 8.36
CA SER A 58 -9.82 16.60 8.67
C SER A 58 -9.32 15.78 7.47
N ARG A 59 -9.85 16.04 6.27
CA ARG A 59 -9.41 15.32 5.05
C ARG A 59 -7.98 15.65 4.65
N VAL A 60 -7.55 16.91 4.78
CA VAL A 60 -6.16 17.31 4.49
C VAL A 60 -5.22 16.63 5.47
N LEU A 61 -5.51 16.67 6.77
CA LEU A 61 -4.68 16.06 7.80
C LEU A 61 -4.57 14.54 7.61
N CYS A 62 -5.70 13.85 7.42
CA CYS A 62 -5.71 12.42 7.11
C CYS A 62 -4.93 12.11 5.82
N GLY A 63 -5.06 12.95 4.79
CA GLY A 63 -4.35 12.81 3.52
C GLY A 63 -2.84 13.01 3.62
N LEU A 64 -2.36 13.80 4.59
CA LEU A 64 -0.93 13.99 4.86
C LEU A 64 -0.35 12.87 5.72
N LEU A 65 -1.14 12.30 6.63
CA LEU A 65 -0.69 11.26 7.56
C LEU A 65 -0.75 9.85 6.96
N PHE A 66 -1.72 9.57 6.08
CA PHE A 66 -1.86 8.25 5.46
C PHE A 66 -0.63 7.79 4.64
N PRO A 67 0.03 8.64 3.84
CA PRO A 67 1.21 8.27 3.07
C PRO A 67 2.38 7.74 3.89
N PHE A 68 2.47 8.03 5.20
CA PHE A 68 3.50 7.46 6.07
C PHE A 68 3.44 5.93 6.11
N GLY A 69 2.24 5.34 6.05
CA GLY A 69 2.08 3.89 5.92
C GLY A 69 2.76 3.36 4.64
N LEU A 70 2.53 4.05 3.52
CA LEU A 70 3.15 3.68 2.23
C LEU A 70 4.67 3.86 2.25
N ILE A 71 5.17 4.93 2.87
CA ILE A 71 6.61 5.15 3.04
C ILE A 71 7.24 4.01 3.84
N MET A 72 6.62 3.58 4.94
CA MET A 72 7.11 2.44 5.73
C MET A 72 7.14 1.15 4.92
N VAL A 73 6.12 0.87 4.11
CA VAL A 73 6.12 -0.29 3.20
C VAL A 73 7.29 -0.23 2.22
N ILE A 74 7.52 0.93 1.61
CA ILE A 74 8.61 1.12 0.64
C ILE A 74 9.99 0.97 1.29
N VAL A 75 10.17 1.50 2.51
CA VAL A 75 11.43 1.43 3.25
C VAL A 75 11.71 0.02 3.73
N THR A 76 10.70 -0.69 4.24
CA THR A 76 10.84 -2.09 4.69
C THR A 76 10.95 -3.09 3.53
N GLY A 77 10.65 -2.67 2.30
CA GLY A 77 10.58 -3.57 1.15
C GLY A 77 9.44 -4.59 1.27
N ALA A 78 8.40 -4.24 2.02
CA ALA A 78 7.25 -5.11 2.20
C ALA A 78 6.38 -5.14 0.93
N GLU A 79 5.76 -6.29 0.65
CA GLU A 79 5.07 -6.53 -0.61
C GLU A 79 3.62 -6.08 -0.51
N LEU A 80 3.25 -5.04 -1.27
CA LEU A 80 1.91 -4.45 -1.25
C LEU A 80 1.19 -4.69 -2.56
N PHE A 81 -0.06 -5.13 -2.48
CA PHE A 81 -0.86 -5.50 -3.65
C PHE A 81 -0.92 -4.38 -4.71
N THR A 82 -1.20 -3.16 -4.28
CA THR A 82 -1.31 -1.97 -5.16
C THR A 82 0.01 -1.63 -5.85
N GLY A 83 1.14 -1.79 -5.16
CA GLY A 83 2.48 -1.66 -5.77
C GLY A 83 2.75 -2.78 -6.78
N ASN A 84 2.34 -4.00 -6.46
CA ASN A 84 2.52 -5.17 -7.33
C ASN A 84 1.65 -5.14 -8.60
N CYS A 85 0.67 -4.25 -8.68
CA CYS A 85 -0.03 -3.96 -9.94
C CYS A 85 0.92 -3.47 -11.04
N LEU A 86 2.09 -2.91 -10.71
CA LEU A 86 3.12 -2.51 -11.69
C LEU A 86 3.70 -3.70 -12.46
N ILE A 87 3.55 -4.94 -11.98
CA ILE A 87 3.93 -6.17 -12.71
C ILE A 87 3.17 -6.26 -14.05
N THR A 88 2.00 -5.62 -14.17
CA THR A 88 1.24 -5.53 -15.43
C THR A 88 2.06 -4.88 -16.55
N ILE A 89 2.97 -3.93 -16.23
CA ILE A 89 3.88 -3.34 -17.22
C ILE A 89 4.85 -4.41 -17.73
N SER A 90 5.42 -5.23 -16.85
CA SER A 90 6.30 -6.35 -17.25
C SER A 90 5.55 -7.43 -18.03
N LEU A 91 4.25 -7.61 -17.79
CA LEU A 91 3.39 -8.48 -18.60
C LEU A 91 3.23 -7.95 -20.04
N LEU A 92 2.98 -6.64 -20.19
CA LEU A 92 2.87 -5.97 -21.49
C LEU A 92 4.20 -6.01 -22.26
N GLU A 93 5.33 -5.94 -21.57
CA GLU A 93 6.67 -6.13 -22.16
C GLU A 93 7.00 -7.60 -22.47
N LYS A 94 6.08 -8.55 -22.22
CA LYS A 94 6.28 -10.01 -22.36
C LYS A 94 7.44 -10.56 -21.51
N ARG A 95 7.75 -9.91 -20.39
CA ARG A 95 8.81 -10.30 -19.45
C ARG A 95 8.29 -11.05 -18.23
N ALA A 96 6.97 -11.16 -18.07
CA ALA A 96 6.31 -11.90 -17.00
C ALA A 96 5.19 -12.80 -17.56
N SER A 97 4.86 -13.87 -16.83
CA SER A 97 3.72 -14.73 -17.16
C SER A 97 2.46 -14.28 -16.42
N LEU A 98 1.32 -14.31 -17.12
CA LEU A 98 0.01 -13.94 -16.54
C LEU A 98 -0.31 -14.79 -15.31
N ALA A 99 -0.09 -16.11 -15.40
CA ALA A 99 -0.32 -17.04 -14.30
C ALA A 99 0.57 -16.73 -13.08
N GLY A 100 1.83 -16.33 -13.29
CA GLY A 100 2.74 -15.93 -12.22
C GLY A 100 2.29 -14.64 -11.54
N MET A 101 1.84 -13.66 -12.33
CA MET A 101 1.31 -12.39 -11.84
C MET A 101 0.06 -12.60 -10.98
N VAL A 102 -0.93 -13.34 -11.49
CA VAL A 102 -2.18 -13.60 -10.75
C VAL A 102 -1.90 -14.33 -9.43
N ARG A 103 -1.03 -15.35 -9.44
CA ARG A 103 -0.63 -16.04 -8.21
C ARG A 103 0.02 -15.10 -7.20
N ASN A 104 0.92 -14.23 -7.64
CA ASN A 104 1.57 -13.24 -6.78
C ASN A 104 0.55 -12.27 -6.16
N LEU A 105 -0.32 -11.70 -7.00
CA LEU A 105 -1.36 -10.77 -6.58
C LEU A 105 -2.31 -11.40 -5.55
N VAL A 106 -2.72 -12.64 -5.75
CA VAL A 106 -3.59 -13.35 -4.79
C VAL A 106 -2.88 -13.57 -3.45
N ILE A 107 -1.63 -14.06 -3.45
CA ILE A 107 -0.87 -14.29 -2.21
C ILE A 107 -0.69 -12.99 -1.43
N VAL A 108 -0.30 -11.92 -2.13
CA VAL A 108 -0.05 -10.61 -1.51
C VAL A 108 -1.35 -9.97 -1.01
N TYR A 109 -2.46 -10.10 -1.76
CA TYR A 109 -3.76 -9.63 -1.33
C TYR A 109 -4.21 -10.28 -0.02
N ILE A 110 -4.10 -11.61 0.07
CA ILE A 110 -4.46 -12.35 1.29
C ILE A 110 -3.54 -11.99 2.45
N GLY A 111 -2.23 -11.86 2.21
CA GLY A 111 -1.28 -11.42 3.23
C GLY A 111 -1.61 -10.02 3.75
N ASN A 112 -1.83 -9.05 2.85
CA ASN A 112 -2.18 -7.68 3.22
C ASN A 112 -3.48 -7.63 4.05
N LEU A 113 -4.50 -8.41 3.66
CA LEU A 113 -5.74 -8.52 4.42
C LEU A 113 -5.49 -9.07 5.83
N LEU A 114 -4.72 -10.16 5.96
CA LEU A 114 -4.41 -10.73 7.26
C LEU A 114 -3.65 -9.73 8.15
N GLY A 115 -2.65 -9.04 7.60
CA GLY A 115 -1.90 -8.01 8.34
C GLY A 115 -2.78 -6.87 8.87
N ALA A 116 -3.72 -6.41 8.04
CA ALA A 116 -4.68 -5.39 8.44
C ALA A 116 -5.65 -5.89 9.52
N LEU A 117 -6.10 -7.14 9.43
CA LEU A 117 -6.97 -7.77 10.44
C LEU A 117 -6.26 -7.97 11.77
N VAL A 118 -5.00 -8.42 11.76
CA VAL A 118 -4.17 -8.56 12.96
C VAL A 118 -4.02 -7.23 13.68
N LEU A 119 -3.72 -6.15 12.93
CA LEU A 119 -3.68 -4.81 13.51
C LEU A 119 -5.03 -4.39 14.08
N ALA A 120 -6.13 -4.57 13.32
CA ALA A 120 -7.47 -4.21 13.79
C ALA A 120 -7.82 -4.93 15.09
N ALA A 121 -7.54 -6.23 15.20
CA ALA A 121 -7.72 -7.01 16.41
C ALA A 121 -6.86 -6.47 17.57
N ALA A 122 -5.59 -6.13 17.32
CA ALA A 122 -4.71 -5.54 18.33
C ALA A 122 -5.23 -4.17 18.84
N ILE A 123 -5.75 -3.32 17.95
CA ILE A 123 -6.34 -2.01 18.28
C ILE A 123 -7.60 -2.14 19.13
N VAL A 124 -8.44 -3.13 18.83
CA VAL A 124 -9.61 -3.45 19.66
C VAL A 124 -9.17 -3.98 21.02
N TYR A 125 -8.23 -4.94 21.03
CA TYR A 125 -7.74 -5.57 22.26
C TYR A 125 -7.07 -4.58 23.22
N CYS A 126 -6.33 -3.59 22.70
CA CYS A 126 -5.67 -2.58 23.53
C CYS A 126 -6.60 -1.44 23.98
N GLY A 127 -7.88 -1.45 23.60
CA GLY A 127 -8.85 -0.43 24.01
C GLY A 127 -8.68 0.93 23.33
N GLN A 128 -7.89 1.02 22.25
CA GLN A 128 -7.63 2.29 21.58
C GLN A 128 -8.92 2.94 21.02
N LEU A 129 -9.95 2.14 20.70
CA LEU A 129 -11.22 2.67 20.22
C LEU A 129 -12.02 3.45 21.28
N ASP A 130 -11.70 3.26 22.56
CA ASP A 130 -12.35 3.95 23.69
C ASP A 130 -11.81 5.37 23.90
N LEU A 131 -10.81 5.79 23.10
CA LEU A 131 -10.32 7.17 23.09
C LEU A 131 -11.47 8.18 22.94
N SER A 132 -11.34 9.28 23.69
CA SER A 132 -12.34 10.35 23.73
C SER A 132 -13.73 9.85 24.14
N GLY A 133 -13.79 8.88 25.07
CA GLY A 133 -15.04 8.29 25.55
C GLY A 133 -15.78 7.46 24.49
N GLY A 134 -15.05 6.82 23.58
CA GLY A 134 -15.61 6.03 22.49
C GLY A 134 -15.97 6.82 21.22
N ALA A 135 -15.71 8.13 21.19
CA ALA A 135 -15.96 8.94 19.99
C ALA A 135 -15.11 8.49 18.79
N LEU A 136 -13.90 7.94 19.03
CA LEU A 136 -13.07 7.35 17.97
C LEU A 136 -13.75 6.12 17.35
N ALA A 137 -14.34 5.24 18.18
CA ALA A 137 -15.10 4.09 17.69
C ALA A 137 -16.24 4.52 16.77
N VAL A 138 -17.05 5.51 17.21
CA VAL A 138 -18.17 6.06 16.42
C VAL A 138 -17.68 6.64 15.09
N HIS A 139 -16.59 7.42 15.11
CA HIS A 139 -16.01 7.99 13.89
C HIS A 139 -15.54 6.90 12.92
N THR A 140 -14.90 5.85 13.45
CA THR A 140 -14.40 4.70 12.67
C THR A 140 -15.55 3.94 12.01
N ILE A 141 -16.59 3.61 12.77
CA ILE A 141 -17.78 2.90 12.28
C ILE A 141 -18.49 3.73 11.22
N ARG A 142 -18.68 5.03 11.44
CA ARG A 142 -19.30 5.93 10.46
C ARG A 142 -18.50 5.98 9.16
N THR A 143 -17.18 6.02 9.25
CA THR A 143 -16.29 6.01 8.07
C THR A 143 -16.38 4.69 7.32
N ALA A 144 -16.43 3.56 8.04
CA ALA A 144 -16.63 2.24 7.44
C ALA A 144 -18.00 2.13 6.74
N ALA A 145 -19.08 2.51 7.42
CA ALA A 145 -20.43 2.49 6.85
C ALA A 145 -20.55 3.37 5.60
N ALA A 146 -19.96 4.57 5.63
CA ALA A 146 -19.93 5.46 4.48
C ALA A 146 -19.18 4.86 3.28
N LYS A 147 -18.12 4.08 3.51
CA LYS A 147 -17.39 3.36 2.45
C LYS A 147 -18.19 2.18 1.89
N CYS A 148 -18.87 1.42 2.76
CA CYS A 148 -19.72 0.31 2.35
C CYS A 148 -20.95 0.74 1.55
N ALA A 149 -21.42 1.97 1.74
CA ALA A 149 -22.57 2.53 1.02
C ALA A 149 -22.22 3.12 -0.37
N ILE A 150 -20.95 3.13 -0.79
CA ILE A 150 -20.54 3.70 -2.09
C ILE A 150 -21.00 2.78 -3.23
N PRO A 151 -21.73 3.28 -4.24
CA PRO A 151 -22.10 2.49 -5.42
C PRO A 151 -20.87 1.97 -6.18
N PHE A 152 -20.97 0.75 -6.71
CA PHE A 152 -19.85 0.06 -7.36
C PHE A 152 -19.13 0.91 -8.42
N GLY A 153 -19.85 1.56 -9.34
CA GLY A 153 -19.24 2.37 -10.39
C GLY A 153 -18.39 3.53 -9.85
N LYS A 154 -18.86 4.20 -8.78
CA LYS A 154 -18.10 5.26 -8.12
C LYS A 154 -16.90 4.71 -7.36
N ALA A 155 -17.07 3.57 -6.68
CA ALA A 155 -15.99 2.89 -5.98
C ALA A 155 -14.87 2.44 -6.94
N LEU A 156 -15.23 1.95 -8.13
CA LEU A 156 -14.29 1.53 -9.17
C LEU A 156 -13.41 2.70 -9.64
N VAL A 157 -14.02 3.82 -10.01
CA VAL A 157 -13.27 5.01 -10.48
C VAL A 157 -12.38 5.56 -9.36
N MET A 158 -12.87 5.64 -8.12
CA MET A 158 -12.04 6.05 -6.99
C MET A 158 -10.87 5.10 -6.74
N GLY A 159 -11.07 3.79 -6.91
CA GLY A 159 -10.03 2.78 -6.81
C GLY A 159 -8.94 2.95 -7.86
N ILE A 160 -9.32 3.19 -9.11
CA ILE A 160 -8.38 3.45 -10.21
C ILE A 160 -7.53 4.68 -9.91
N LEU A 161 -8.16 5.82 -9.57
CA LEU A 161 -7.45 7.06 -9.26
C LEU A 161 -6.51 6.92 -8.07
N CYS A 162 -6.95 6.21 -7.02
CA CYS A 162 -6.12 5.91 -5.86
C CYS A 162 -4.89 5.11 -6.26
N ASN A 163 -5.06 4.03 -7.04
CA ASN A 163 -3.94 3.19 -7.45
C ASN A 163 -2.97 3.91 -8.39
N VAL A 164 -3.43 4.84 -9.23
CA VAL A 164 -2.55 5.70 -10.04
C VAL A 164 -1.60 6.49 -9.14
N LEU A 165 -2.11 7.11 -8.07
CA LEU A 165 -1.29 7.86 -7.12
C LEU A 165 -0.32 6.98 -6.34
N VAL A 166 -0.76 5.78 -5.92
CA VAL A 166 0.11 4.82 -5.23
C VAL A 166 1.25 4.35 -6.14
N CYS A 167 0.93 3.93 -7.36
CA CYS A 167 1.92 3.53 -8.36
C CYS A 167 2.90 4.66 -8.67
N ALA A 168 2.41 5.90 -8.83
CA ALA A 168 3.28 7.07 -9.02
C ALA A 168 4.22 7.27 -7.83
N GLY A 169 3.73 7.16 -6.58
CA GLY A 169 4.56 7.25 -5.38
C GLY A 169 5.65 6.18 -5.31
N VAL A 170 5.30 4.93 -5.65
CA VAL A 170 6.27 3.82 -5.74
C VAL A 170 7.33 4.12 -6.81
N MET A 171 6.92 4.52 -8.01
CA MET A 171 7.83 4.89 -9.10
C MET A 171 8.77 6.04 -8.71
N CYS A 172 8.26 7.09 -8.07
CA CYS A 172 9.08 8.19 -7.55
C CYS A 172 10.15 7.70 -6.57
N SER A 173 9.81 6.75 -5.68
CA SER A 173 10.80 6.17 -4.76
C SER A 173 11.88 5.38 -5.50
N LEU A 174 11.51 4.60 -6.51
CA LEU A 174 12.47 3.85 -7.33
C LEU A 174 13.40 4.77 -8.11
N CYS A 175 12.86 5.83 -8.70
CA CYS A 175 13.65 6.86 -9.39
C CYS A 175 14.60 7.62 -8.43
N GLY A 176 14.13 7.93 -7.22
CA GLY A 176 14.95 8.61 -6.19
C GLY A 176 16.18 7.79 -5.78
N LYS A 177 16.04 6.47 -5.64
CA LYS A 177 17.19 5.57 -5.39
C LYS A 177 18.21 5.58 -6.54
N SER A 178 17.75 5.67 -7.79
CA SER A 178 18.63 5.75 -8.95
C SER A 178 19.36 7.09 -9.05
N LEU A 179 18.74 8.20 -8.66
CA LEU A 179 19.36 9.53 -8.69
C LEU A 179 20.38 9.69 -7.57
N ALA A 180 20.01 9.31 -6.34
CA ALA A 180 20.94 9.26 -5.22
C ALA A 180 22.14 8.37 -5.58
N GLY A 181 21.90 7.13 -6.03
CA GLY A 181 22.96 6.19 -6.41
C GLY A 181 23.88 6.66 -7.55
N LYS A 182 23.39 7.50 -8.47
CA LYS A 182 24.22 8.15 -9.51
C LYS A 182 25.03 9.33 -8.96
N ALA A 183 24.48 10.11 -8.03
CA ALA A 183 25.17 11.26 -7.45
C ALA A 183 26.33 10.88 -6.51
N ILE A 184 26.27 9.73 -5.83
CA ILE A 184 27.37 9.22 -4.97
C ILE A 184 28.45 8.45 -5.74
N ARG A 185 28.17 8.02 -6.98
CA ARG A 185 29.13 7.32 -7.87
C ARG A 185 29.71 8.22 -8.96
N GLY A 186 29.28 9.48 -9.02
CA GLY A 186 29.78 10.51 -9.94
C GLY A 186 30.87 11.36 -9.29
#